data_AF-A0A3N0XH39-F1
#
_entry.id   AF-A0A3N0XH39-F1
#
_cell.length_a   1.000
_cell.length_b   1.000
_cell.length_c   1.000
_cell.angle_alpha   90.00
_cell.angle_beta   90.00
_cell.angle_gamma   90.00
#
_symmetry.space_group_name_H-M   'P 1'
#
loop_
_entity.id
_entity.type
_entity.pdbx_description
1 polymer ?
#
loop_
_entity_poly.entity_id
_entity_poly.type
_entity_poly.pdbx_seq_one_letter_code
_entity_poly.pdbx_strand_id
1 'polypeptide(L)'
;MKSCTGIDYGEFASFLKTIANIRISFLNSFPRNADNCQDLLAKSLCALGPHHAAFDLKRVLHIFENMLSNEDFKRLDPSALSFKPEELLQEIREAVRTIV
;
A
#
# COMPACT_ATOMS: atom_id res chain seq x y z
N MET A 1 27.22 10.85 19.30
CA MET A 1 25.77 10.62 19.17
C MET A 1 25.56 9.24 18.56
N LYS A 2 24.81 8.35 19.21
CA LYS A 2 24.43 7.03 18.68
C LYS A 2 23.12 7.15 17.88
N SER A 3 23.00 6.27 16.88
CA SER A 3 21.91 5.93 15.95
C SER A 3 21.48 6.99 14.91
N CYS A 4 22.12 6.95 13.74
CA CYS A 4 21.43 7.16 12.46
C CYS A 4 21.57 5.86 11.65
N THR A 5 21.00 4.77 12.15
CA THR A 5 20.73 3.62 11.27
C THR A 5 19.74 4.15 10.24
N GLY A 6 20.07 4.07 8.95
CA GLY A 6 19.18 4.52 7.87
C GLY A 6 17.80 3.85 7.97
N ILE A 7 16.90 4.24 7.07
CA ILE A 7 15.59 3.57 6.98
C ILE A 7 15.80 2.07 6.73
N ASP A 8 15.10 1.21 7.47
CA ASP A 8 15.00 -0.21 7.11
C ASP A 8 14.07 -0.31 5.91
N TYR A 9 14.66 -0.44 4.72
CA TYR A 9 13.92 -0.52 3.48
C TYR A 9 13.02 -1.76 3.39
N GLY A 10 13.37 -2.87 4.04
CA GLY A 10 12.55 -4.08 4.06
C GLY A 10 11.30 -3.90 4.91
N GLU A 11 11.46 -3.33 6.10
CA GLU A 11 10.34 -2.99 6.99
C GLU A 11 9.47 -1.89 6.36
N PHE A 12 10.07 -0.87 5.76
CA PHE A 12 9.33 0.21 5.10
C PHE A 12 8.54 -0.30 3.88
N ALA A 13 9.11 -1.19 3.07
CA ALA A 13 8.38 -1.83 1.97
C ALA A 13 7.20 -2.68 2.48
N SER A 14 7.40 -3.40 3.59
CA SER A 14 6.34 -4.20 4.24
C SER A 14 5.22 -3.33 4.81
N PHE A 15 5.55 -2.14 5.33
CA PHE A 15 4.57 -1.15 5.76
C PHE A 15 3.74 -0.62 4.59
N LEU A 16 4.37 -0.25 3.47
CA LEU A 16 3.67 0.21 2.26
C LEU A 16 2.77 -0.89 1.68
N LYS A 17 3.22 -2.15 1.68
CA LYS A 17 2.41 -3.31 1.32
C LYS A 17 1.18 -3.47 2.22
N THR A 18 1.33 -3.31 3.52
CA THR A 18 0.20 -3.39 4.47
C THR A 18 -0.87 -2.38 4.12
N ILE A 19 -0.49 -1.12 3.85
CA ILE A 19 -1.44 -0.08 3.44
C ILE A 19 -2.11 -0.44 2.11
N ALA A 20 -1.32 -0.84 1.11
CA ALA A 20 -1.84 -1.23 -0.20
C ALA A 20 -2.88 -2.35 -0.09
N ASN A 21 -2.55 -3.44 0.62
CA ASN A 21 -3.44 -4.59 0.79
C ASN A 21 -4.75 -4.21 1.49
N ILE A 22 -4.68 -3.40 2.56
CA ILE A 22 -5.88 -2.94 3.27
C ILE A 22 -6.78 -2.13 2.33
N ARG A 23 -6.21 -1.21 1.56
CA ARG A 23 -6.99 -0.35 0.66
C ARG A 23 -7.54 -1.10 -0.55
N ILE A 24 -6.76 -1.99 -1.16
CA ILE A 24 -7.22 -2.85 -2.26
C ILE A 24 -8.34 -3.78 -1.77
N SER A 25 -8.16 -4.42 -0.61
CA SER A 25 -9.19 -5.28 -0.01
C SER A 25 -10.48 -4.50 0.28
N PHE A 26 -10.37 -3.29 0.84
CA PHE A 26 -11.50 -2.39 1.04
C PHE A 26 -12.22 -2.11 -0.29
N LEU A 27 -11.49 -1.75 -1.36
CA LEU A 27 -12.08 -1.43 -2.66
C LEU A 27 -12.76 -2.63 -3.32
N ASN A 28 -12.18 -3.82 -3.19
CA ASN A 28 -12.75 -5.05 -3.72
C ASN A 28 -13.99 -5.53 -2.94
N SER A 29 -14.07 -5.21 -1.65
CA SER A 29 -15.18 -5.62 -0.77
C SER A 29 -16.25 -4.54 -0.61
N PHE A 30 -15.98 -3.28 -0.99
CA PHE A 30 -16.91 -2.17 -0.84
C PHE A 30 -18.18 -2.45 -1.66
N PRO A 31 -19.32 -2.75 -1.01
CA PRO A 31 -20.55 -2.95 -1.73
C PRO A 31 -20.98 -1.60 -2.31
N ARG A 32 -21.58 -1.60 -3.51
CA ARG A 32 -22.23 -0.40 -4.06
C ARG A 32 -23.25 0.23 -3.10
N ASN A 33 -23.73 -0.53 -2.10
CA ASN A 33 -24.67 -0.11 -1.05
C ASN A 33 -24.01 -0.31 0.34
N ALA A 34 -23.62 0.80 0.99
CA ALA A 34 -22.65 0.85 2.09
C ALA A 34 -23.18 0.47 3.50
N ASP A 35 -24.35 -0.16 3.64
CA ASP A 35 -25.04 -0.24 4.94
C ASP A 35 -24.63 -1.42 5.84
N ASN A 36 -23.85 -2.40 5.37
CA ASN A 36 -23.60 -3.66 6.10
C ASN A 36 -22.15 -3.90 6.56
N CYS A 37 -21.40 -2.85 6.91
CA CYS A 37 -20.04 -3.03 7.41
C CYS A 37 -20.02 -3.37 8.92
N GLN A 38 -19.73 -4.63 9.29
CA GLN A 38 -19.78 -5.09 10.69
C GLN A 38 -18.46 -4.91 11.49
N ASP A 39 -17.30 -4.87 10.82
CA ASP A 39 -15.99 -4.71 11.47
C ASP A 39 -15.66 -3.23 11.77
N LEU A 40 -15.10 -2.94 12.95
CA LEU A 40 -14.75 -1.58 13.39
C LEU A 40 -13.69 -0.93 12.49
N LEU A 41 -12.69 -1.70 12.05
CA LEU A 41 -11.67 -1.19 11.11
C LEU A 41 -12.33 -0.86 9.77
N ALA A 42 -13.16 -1.78 9.27
CA ALA A 42 -13.90 -1.58 8.04
C ALA A 42 -14.90 -0.41 8.11
N LYS A 43 -15.54 -0.15 9.27
CA LYS A 43 -16.40 1.04 9.50
C LYS A 43 -15.64 2.36 9.38
N SER A 44 -14.43 2.44 9.96
CA SER A 44 -13.58 3.64 9.85
C SER A 44 -13.17 3.89 8.39
N LEU A 45 -12.81 2.84 7.66
CA LEU A 45 -12.46 2.94 6.23
C LEU A 45 -13.68 3.28 5.37
N CYS A 46 -14.86 2.72 5.67
CA CYS A 46 -16.13 3.05 5.02
C CYS A 46 -16.50 4.53 5.19
N ALA A 47 -16.23 5.14 6.35
CA ALA A 47 -16.48 6.56 6.59
C ALA A 47 -15.64 7.48 5.68
N LEU A 48 -14.45 7.02 5.25
CA LEU A 48 -13.60 7.74 4.30
C LEU A 48 -14.00 7.43 2.84
N GLY A 49 -14.44 6.21 2.55
CA GLY A 49 -14.97 5.81 1.26
C GLY A 49 -13.92 5.57 0.15
N PRO A 50 -14.36 5.19 -1.07
CA PRO A 50 -13.49 4.75 -2.16
C PRO A 50 -12.49 5.79 -2.65
N HIS A 51 -12.84 7.08 -2.65
CA HIS A 51 -11.94 8.15 -3.12
C HIS A 51 -10.73 8.35 -2.20
N HIS A 52 -10.90 8.20 -0.89
CA HIS A 52 -9.78 8.24 0.05
C HIS A 52 -8.88 7.01 -0.10
N ALA A 53 -9.46 5.82 -0.29
CA ALA A 53 -8.68 4.62 -0.58
C ALA A 53 -7.85 4.77 -1.88
N ALA A 54 -8.44 5.35 -2.93
CA ALA A 54 -7.72 5.66 -4.16
C ALA A 54 -6.62 6.71 -3.96
N PHE A 55 -6.86 7.73 -3.14
CA PHE A 55 -5.84 8.72 -2.78
C PHE A 55 -4.65 8.05 -2.07
N ASP A 56 -4.91 7.23 -1.05
CA ASP A 56 -3.88 6.51 -0.32
C ASP A 56 -3.07 5.61 -1.25
N LEU A 57 -3.74 4.86 -2.14
CA LEU A 57 -3.05 4.02 -3.14
C LEU A 57 -2.20 4.83 -4.12
N LYS A 58 -2.65 6.02 -4.55
CA LYS A 58 -1.83 6.92 -5.37
C LYS A 58 -0.59 7.40 -4.61
N ARG A 59 -0.69 7.65 -3.30
CA ARG A 59 0.45 8.02 -2.46
C ARG A 59 1.43 6.87 -2.27
N VAL A 60 0.91 5.67 -1.96
CA VAL A 60 1.73 4.46 -1.86
C VAL A 60 2.44 4.21 -3.20
N LEU A 61 1.72 4.24 -4.33
CA LEU A 61 2.28 4.06 -5.66
C LEU A 61 3.48 4.99 -5.89
N HIS A 62 3.30 6.29 -5.67
CA HIS A 62 4.36 7.28 -5.87
C HIS A 62 5.59 7.03 -4.99
N ILE A 63 5.38 6.74 -3.70
CA ILE A 63 6.49 6.45 -2.78
C ILE A 63 7.20 5.16 -3.19
N PHE A 64 6.44 4.14 -3.60
CA PHE A 64 6.97 2.84 -3.98
C PHE A 64 7.80 2.91 -5.28
N GLU A 65 7.35 3.70 -6.28
CA GLU A 65 8.12 3.98 -7.50
C GLU A 65 9.47 4.67 -7.18
N ASN A 66 9.44 5.68 -6.30
CA ASN A 66 10.65 6.38 -5.86
C ASN A 66 11.60 5.43 -5.12
N MET A 67 11.05 4.56 -4.27
CA MET A 67 11.82 3.58 -3.51
C MET A 67 12.46 2.52 -4.42
N LEU A 68 11.73 1.99 -5.41
CA LEU A 68 12.28 1.05 -6.39
C LEU A 68 13.38 1.66 -7.25
N SER A 69 13.35 2.98 -7.42
CA SER A 69 14.39 3.74 -8.11
C SER A 69 15.61 4.04 -7.24
N ASN A 70 15.55 3.82 -5.93
CA ASN A 70 16.62 4.12 -4.98
C ASN A 70 17.71 3.04 -4.96
N GLU A 71 18.98 3.45 -5.01
CA GLU A 71 20.14 2.53 -5.06
C GLU A 71 20.38 1.75 -3.76
N ASP A 72 20.02 2.30 -2.60
CA ASP A 72 20.10 1.55 -1.33
C ASP A 72 19.06 0.43 -1.29
N PHE A 73 17.85 0.72 -1.77
CA PHE A 73 16.78 -0.29 -1.86
C PHE A 73 17.15 -1.42 -2.82
N LYS A 74 17.69 -1.11 -4.00
CA LYS A 74 18.12 -2.11 -4.99
C LYS A 74 19.24 -3.03 -4.49
N ARG A 75 19.99 -2.60 -3.45
CA ARG A 75 21.05 -3.39 -2.82
C ARG A 75 20.52 -4.38 -1.77
N LEU A 76 19.23 -4.33 -1.44
CA LEU A 76 18.63 -5.33 -0.56
C LEU A 76 18.74 -6.72 -1.18
N ASP A 77 19.01 -7.71 -0.33
CA ASP A 77 18.84 -9.11 -0.70
C ASP A 77 17.37 -9.34 -1.10
N PRO A 78 17.09 -9.92 -2.27
CA PRO A 78 15.73 -10.31 -2.64
C PRO A 78 15.00 -11.15 -1.57
N SER A 79 15.74 -11.92 -0.75
CA SER A 79 15.17 -12.70 0.35
C SER A 79 14.68 -11.86 1.54
N ALA A 80 15.11 -10.59 1.64
CA ALA A 80 14.69 -9.67 2.69
C ALA A 80 13.21 -9.26 2.56
N LEU A 81 12.60 -9.47 1.40
CA LEU A 81 11.20 -9.18 1.15
C LEU A 81 10.42 -10.48 1.00
N SER A 82 9.29 -10.57 1.72
CA SER A 82 8.34 -11.69 1.60
C SER A 82 7.47 -11.65 0.34
N PHE A 83 7.77 -10.74 -0.59
CA PHE A 83 6.98 -10.46 -1.78
C PHE A 83 7.82 -9.79 -2.86
N LYS A 84 7.34 -9.83 -4.09
CA LYS A 84 7.96 -9.14 -5.22
C LYS A 84 7.43 -7.71 -5.34
N PRO A 85 8.26 -6.69 -5.19
CA PRO A 85 7.83 -5.30 -5.27
C PRO A 85 7.15 -4.94 -6.60
N GLU A 86 7.63 -5.47 -7.71
CA GLU A 86 7.11 -5.16 -9.05
C GLU A 86 5.68 -5.68 -9.24
N GLU A 87 5.37 -6.86 -8.69
CA GLU A 87 4.02 -7.42 -8.71
C GLU A 87 3.06 -6.56 -7.87
N LEU A 88 3.46 -6.18 -6.65
CA LEU A 88 2.66 -5.28 -5.81
C LEU A 88 2.45 -3.91 -6.47
N LEU A 89 3.47 -3.35 -7.11
CA LEU A 89 3.36 -2.07 -7.82
C LEU A 89 2.30 -2.14 -8.92
N GLN A 90 2.26 -3.25 -9.66
CA GLN A 90 1.28 -3.49 -10.70
C GLN A 90 -0.14 -3.63 -10.15
N GLU A 91 -0.32 -4.39 -9.05
CA GLU A 91 -1.60 -4.51 -8.36
C GLU A 91 -2.14 -3.14 -7.90
N ILE A 92 -1.27 -2.29 -7.35
CA ILE A 92 -1.65 -0.93 -6.95
C ILE A 92 -2.08 -0.10 -8.16
N ARG A 93 -1.37 -0.16 -9.30
CA ARG A 93 -1.74 0.57 -10.53
C ARG A 93 -3.12 0.15 -11.03
N GLU A 94 -3.41 -1.14 -11.01
CA GLU A 94 -4.71 -1.67 -11.44
C GLU A 94 -5.84 -1.21 -10.53
N ALA A 95 -5.65 -1.29 -9.22
CA ALA A 95 -6.64 -0.82 -8.24
C ALA A 95 -6.89 0.70 -8.30
N VAL A 96 -5.90 1.51 -8.68
CA VAL A 96 -6.10 2.95 -8.90
C VAL A 96 -6.89 3.22 -10.18
N ARG A 97 -6.67 2.45 -11.25
CA ARG A 97 -7.34 2.61 -12.55
C ARG A 97 -8.82 2.25 -12.52
N THR A 98 -9.25 1.35 -11.64
CA THR A 98 -10.66 0.94 -11.54
C THR A 98 -11.55 1.99 -10.89
N ILE A 99 -10.98 3.05 -10.29
CA ILE A 99 -11.72 4.09 -9.54
C ILE A 99 -11.74 5.44 -10.27
N VAL A 100 -10.75 5.70 -11.13
CA VAL A 100 -10.63 6.94 -11.90
C VAL A 100 -11.38 6.83 -13.22
#